data_AF-A0A819IZ55-F1
#
_entry.id   AF-A0A819IZ55-F1
#
_cell.length_a   1.000
_cell.length_b   1.000
_cell.length_c   1.000
_cell.angle_alpha   90.00
_cell.angle_beta   90.00
_cell.angle_gamma   90.00
#
_symmetry.space_group_name_H-M   'P 1'
#
loop_
_entity.id
_entity.type
_entity.pdbx_description
1 polymer ?
#
loop_
_entity_poly.entity_id
_entity_poly.type
_entity_poly.pdbx_seq_one_letter_code
_entity_poly.pdbx_strand_id
1 'polypeptide(L)'
;MVSSFIPPTCSQILINQNNIQSQYISSKGLSGRILPAGTFSDPIAALEYIYGVVCPIPNLPPRPSTIQTIKLVRIIYDKDYLITDNEIEVTVTGNKRLTFFVRMAFDKDYKLCAYDGQIRNFGLTFDPSTDIERQATIHFICNFTQTFCQGKLQQYSSVNDCIKFLTTSVPYGSLDRGDQGNVACRTIHAYFVPLLPTMHCAHVGPTGGGACTNKPIDFYYNQTNFLGCAYKQY
;
A
#
# COMPACT_ATOMS: atom_id res chain seq x y z
N MET A 1 7.59 5.18 35.84
CA MET A 1 8.67 5.23 34.83
C MET A 1 8.01 5.13 33.47
N VAL A 2 7.99 6.22 32.70
CA VAL A 2 7.54 6.16 31.30
C VAL A 2 8.69 5.53 30.54
N SER A 3 8.59 4.25 30.20
CA SER A 3 9.54 3.61 29.29
C SER A 3 9.60 4.46 28.03
N SER A 4 10.78 4.93 27.63
CA SER A 4 10.93 5.68 26.40
C SER A 4 10.42 4.81 25.25
N PHE A 5 9.27 5.21 24.72
CA PHE A 5 8.66 4.53 23.60
C PHE A 5 9.48 4.90 22.36
N ILE A 6 10.39 4.01 21.95
CA ILE A 6 11.12 4.15 20.70
C ILE A 6 10.21 3.56 19.61
N PRO A 7 9.62 4.38 18.73
CA PRO A 7 8.79 3.85 17.66
C PRO A 7 9.64 2.97 16.72
N PRO A 8 9.08 1.88 16.18
CA PRO A 8 9.79 1.05 15.23
C PRO A 8 10.12 1.84 13.97
N THR A 9 11.27 1.56 13.36
CA THR A 9 11.59 2.09 12.03
C THR A 9 10.64 1.51 10.99
N CYS A 10 10.48 2.19 9.87
CA CYS A 10 9.56 1.67 8.86
C CYS A 10 9.96 0.30 8.28
N SER A 11 11.26 0.02 8.14
CA SER A 11 11.73 -1.30 7.72
C SER A 11 11.46 -2.37 8.79
N GLN A 12 11.54 -2.03 10.07
CA GLN A 12 11.12 -2.92 11.16
C GLN A 12 9.63 -3.22 11.08
N ILE A 13 8.79 -2.25 10.67
CA ILE A 13 7.36 -2.50 10.49
C ILE A 13 7.11 -3.54 9.39
N LEU A 14 7.82 -3.44 8.28
CA LEU A 14 7.64 -4.37 7.15
C LEU A 14 8.23 -5.75 7.39
N ILE A 15 9.38 -5.85 8.06
CA ILE A 15 10.14 -7.10 8.22
C ILE A 15 9.74 -7.83 9.51
N ASN A 16 9.31 -7.10 10.55
CA ASN A 16 8.96 -7.64 11.86
C ASN A 16 7.48 -7.42 12.21
N GLN A 17 6.60 -7.69 11.23
CA GLN A 17 5.16 -7.43 11.34
C GLN A 17 4.52 -8.06 12.59
N ASN A 18 4.99 -9.24 13.01
CA ASN A 18 4.44 -9.97 14.16
C ASN A 18 4.52 -9.19 15.47
N ASN A 19 5.64 -8.50 15.74
CA ASN A 19 5.80 -7.76 16.98
C ASN A 19 4.92 -6.52 17.03
N ILE A 20 4.74 -5.85 15.88
CA ILE A 20 3.91 -4.64 15.76
C ILE A 20 2.43 -4.97 15.86
N GLN A 21 2.00 -6.05 15.23
CA GLN A 21 0.61 -6.49 15.30
C GLN A 21 0.15 -6.64 16.75
N SER A 22 0.95 -7.30 17.59
CA SER A 22 0.59 -7.51 19.00
C SER A 22 0.48 -6.21 19.82
N GLN A 23 1.24 -5.16 19.45
CA GLN A 23 1.31 -3.90 20.19
C GLN A 23 0.23 -2.91 19.76
N TYR A 24 -0.01 -2.76 18.45
CA TYR A 24 -0.83 -1.66 17.91
C TYR A 24 -2.10 -2.12 17.22
N ILE A 25 -2.19 -3.40 16.85
CA ILE A 25 -3.32 -3.94 16.09
C ILE A 25 -4.20 -4.77 17.01
N SER A 26 -5.52 -4.58 16.87
CA SER A 26 -6.50 -5.31 17.65
C SER A 26 -6.37 -6.81 17.45
N SER A 27 -6.62 -7.58 18.51
CA SER A 27 -6.74 -9.05 18.41
C SER A 27 -7.91 -9.49 17.53
N LYS A 28 -8.86 -8.58 17.25
CA LYS A 28 -9.96 -8.80 16.29
C LYS A 28 -9.51 -8.70 14.82
N GLY A 29 -8.25 -8.35 14.57
CA GLY A 29 -7.70 -8.12 13.24
C GLY A 29 -7.70 -6.65 12.83
N LEU A 30 -7.31 -6.41 11.59
CA LEU A 30 -7.26 -5.09 10.97
C LEU A 30 -7.85 -5.21 9.57
N SER A 31 -8.82 -4.36 9.26
CA SER A 31 -9.36 -4.25 7.91
C SER A 31 -9.62 -2.80 7.54
N GLY A 32 -9.56 -2.48 6.26
CA GLY A 32 -9.77 -1.11 5.83
C GLY A 32 -9.53 -0.91 4.36
N ARG A 33 -9.70 0.33 3.94
CA ARG A 33 -9.41 0.74 2.56
C ARG A 33 -8.57 2.01 2.55
N ILE A 34 -7.70 2.10 1.55
CA ILE A 34 -6.98 3.32 1.22
C ILE A 34 -7.26 3.56 -0.26
N LEU A 35 -8.04 4.58 -0.58
CA LEU A 35 -8.13 5.06 -1.94
C LEU A 35 -6.87 5.87 -2.27
N PRO A 36 -6.24 5.64 -3.42
CA PRO A 36 -6.60 4.75 -4.53
C PRO A 36 -5.89 3.37 -4.52
N ALA A 37 -5.27 2.97 -3.41
CA ALA A 37 -4.40 1.80 -3.31
C ALA A 37 -5.15 0.45 -3.19
N GLY A 38 -6.30 0.40 -2.53
CA GLY A 38 -7.10 -0.82 -2.43
C GLY A 38 -7.86 -0.99 -1.11
N THR A 39 -8.38 -2.21 -0.93
CA THR A 39 -9.07 -2.67 0.29
C THR A 39 -8.35 -3.90 0.83
N PHE A 40 -8.21 -3.97 2.15
CA PHE A 40 -7.38 -4.93 2.87
C PHE A 40 -8.20 -5.53 4.01
N SER A 41 -8.16 -6.86 4.13
CA SER A 41 -8.92 -7.60 5.13
C SER A 41 -8.06 -8.21 6.22
N ASP A 42 -6.74 -8.09 6.11
CA ASP A 42 -5.79 -8.65 7.05
C ASP A 42 -4.69 -7.63 7.43
N PRO A 43 -4.13 -7.75 8.64
CA PRO A 43 -3.08 -6.85 9.12
C PRO A 43 -1.81 -6.83 8.27
N ILE A 44 -1.45 -7.96 7.66
CA ILE A 44 -0.20 -8.09 6.89
C ILE A 44 -0.32 -7.24 5.63
N ALA A 45 -1.36 -7.47 4.83
CA ALA A 45 -1.62 -6.71 3.61
C ALA A 45 -1.82 -5.21 3.91
N ALA A 46 -2.51 -4.87 5.01
CA ALA A 46 -2.69 -3.49 5.43
C ALA A 46 -1.35 -2.78 5.71
N LEU A 47 -0.48 -3.40 6.49
CA LEU A 47 0.83 -2.84 6.83
C LEU A 47 1.76 -2.78 5.62
N GLU A 48 1.75 -3.81 4.76
CA GLU A 48 2.54 -3.86 3.53
C GLU A 48 2.21 -2.69 2.60
N TYR A 49 0.95 -2.31 2.46
CA TYR A 49 0.60 -1.18 1.60
C TYR A 49 0.88 0.19 2.20
N ILE A 50 0.68 0.34 3.52
CA ILE A 50 0.95 1.61 4.20
C ILE A 50 2.46 1.93 4.17
N TYR A 51 3.29 0.92 4.40
CA TYR A 51 4.72 1.13 4.59
C TYR A 51 5.56 0.66 3.39
N GLY A 52 5.12 -0.37 2.69
CA GLY A 52 5.93 -1.05 1.69
C GLY A 52 6.18 -0.20 0.46
N VAL A 53 5.32 0.75 0.12
CA VAL A 53 5.53 1.61 -1.06
C VAL A 53 6.68 2.60 -0.83
N VAL A 54 6.81 3.08 0.40
CA VAL A 54 7.59 4.27 0.74
C VAL A 54 8.85 3.97 1.54
N CYS A 55 8.94 2.78 2.12
CA CYS A 55 10.02 2.48 3.04
C CYS A 55 11.19 1.77 2.35
N PRO A 56 12.43 2.21 2.64
CA PRO A 56 13.61 1.55 2.15
C PRO A 56 13.69 0.17 2.81
N ILE A 57 13.86 -0.86 1.98
CA ILE A 57 14.04 -2.23 2.42
C ILE A 57 15.51 -2.58 2.19
N PRO A 58 16.26 -3.02 3.23
CA PRO A 58 17.65 -3.40 3.07
C PRO A 58 17.83 -4.41 1.93
N ASN A 59 18.87 -4.22 1.13
CA ASN A 59 19.22 -5.08 -0.01
C ASN A 59 18.22 -5.10 -1.18
N LEU A 60 17.20 -4.23 -1.18
CA LEU A 60 16.37 -3.97 -2.34
C LEU A 60 16.72 -2.60 -2.96
N PRO A 61 16.45 -2.40 -4.27
CA PRO A 61 16.66 -1.11 -4.91
C PRO A 61 15.96 0.01 -4.16
N PRO A 62 16.56 1.21 -4.14
CA PRO A 62 15.96 2.37 -3.50
C PRO A 62 14.60 2.65 -4.13
N ARG A 63 13.63 3.01 -3.29
CA ARG A 63 12.32 3.46 -3.78
C ARG A 63 12.50 4.84 -4.41
N PRO A 64 11.85 5.12 -5.56
CA PRO A 64 12.00 6.39 -6.28
C PRO A 64 11.52 7.59 -5.46
N SER A 65 10.73 7.34 -4.41
CA SER A 65 10.26 8.37 -3.48
C SER A 65 10.24 7.78 -2.08
N THR A 66 11.04 8.36 -1.19
CA THR A 66 11.10 8.00 0.22
C THR A 66 10.46 9.10 1.05
N ILE A 67 9.83 8.73 2.15
CA ILE A 67 9.28 9.70 3.09
C ILE A 67 10.43 10.49 3.72
N GLN A 68 10.32 11.82 3.65
CA GLN A 68 11.23 12.75 4.31
C GLN A 68 10.61 13.25 5.61
N THR A 69 9.34 13.65 5.58
CA THR A 69 8.62 14.12 6.77
C THR A 69 7.17 13.65 6.76
N ILE A 70 6.64 13.46 7.97
CA ILE A 70 5.22 13.23 8.24
C ILE A 70 4.78 14.28 9.23
N LYS A 71 3.74 15.03 8.90
CA LYS A 71 3.15 16.05 9.75
C LYS A 71 1.68 15.74 9.97
N LEU A 72 1.32 15.52 11.22
CA LEU A 72 -0.08 15.48 11.63
C LEU A 72 -0.63 16.91 11.63
N VAL A 73 -1.60 17.19 10.78
CA VAL A 73 -2.19 18.52 10.61
C VAL A 73 -3.40 18.69 11.53
N ARG A 74 -4.27 17.67 11.57
CA ARG A 74 -5.52 17.71 12.33
C ARG A 74 -5.92 16.31 12.79
N ILE A 75 -6.50 16.25 13.98
CA ILE A 75 -7.25 15.11 14.49
C ILE A 75 -8.62 15.63 14.91
N ILE A 76 -9.67 14.97 14.46
CA ILE A 76 -11.02 15.10 15.01
C ILE A 76 -11.35 13.77 15.69
N TYR A 77 -11.91 13.84 16.89
CA TYR A 77 -12.23 12.68 17.70
C TYR A 77 -13.75 12.52 17.83
N ASP A 78 -14.24 11.30 17.59
CA ASP A 78 -15.64 10.94 17.83
C ASP A 78 -15.87 10.72 19.34
N LYS A 79 -16.97 11.24 19.89
CA LYS A 79 -17.22 11.20 21.33
C LYS A 79 -17.90 9.90 21.76
N ASP A 80 -18.63 9.28 20.84
CA ASP A 80 -19.42 8.08 21.10
C ASP A 80 -18.59 6.83 20.83
N TYR A 81 -17.57 6.91 19.99
CA TYR A 81 -16.68 5.80 19.66
C TYR A 81 -15.22 6.20 19.75
N LEU A 82 -14.34 5.23 20.03
CA LEU A 82 -12.89 5.40 19.85
C LEU A 82 -12.53 5.45 18.36
N ILE A 83 -12.82 6.59 17.73
CA ILE A 83 -12.56 6.87 16.32
C ILE A 83 -11.85 8.22 16.19
N THR A 84 -10.88 8.28 15.28
CA THR A 84 -10.25 9.54 14.87
C THR A 84 -10.37 9.76 13.37
N ASP A 85 -10.66 10.99 12.96
CA ASP A 85 -10.50 11.49 11.59
C ASP A 85 -9.23 12.33 11.54
N ASN A 86 -8.25 11.88 10.75
CA ASN A 86 -6.91 12.44 10.74
C ASN A 86 -6.60 13.05 9.37
N GLU A 87 -5.90 14.19 9.40
CA GLU A 87 -5.29 14.80 8.22
C GLU A 87 -3.78 14.81 8.41
N ILE A 88 -3.08 14.15 7.50
CA ILE A 88 -1.63 13.95 7.56
C ILE A 88 -1.02 14.49 6.27
N GLU A 89 -0.05 15.38 6.40
CA GLU A 89 0.81 15.79 5.29
C GLU A 89 2.07 14.92 5.27
N VAL A 90 2.42 14.39 4.10
CA VAL A 90 3.66 13.65 3.90
C VAL A 90 4.47 14.33 2.82
N THR A 91 5.71 14.67 3.14
CA THR A 91 6.69 15.14 2.16
C THR A 91 7.61 13.99 1.79
N VAL A 92 7.83 13.80 0.49
CA VAL A 92 8.73 12.79 -0.06
C VAL A 92 9.87 13.43 -0.86
N THR A 93 10.81 12.60 -1.33
CA THR A 93 11.91 12.99 -2.21
C THR A 93 11.49 14.01 -3.28
N GLY A 94 12.33 15.04 -3.47
CA GLY A 94 12.04 16.13 -4.41
C GLY A 94 11.05 17.17 -3.87
N ASN A 95 10.81 17.20 -2.55
CA ASN A 95 9.88 18.12 -1.89
C ASN A 95 8.43 18.01 -2.40
N LYS A 96 8.07 16.84 -2.96
CA LYS A 96 6.69 16.55 -3.36
C LYS A 96 5.86 16.27 -2.11
N ARG A 97 4.61 16.70 -2.11
CA ARG A 97 3.71 16.62 -0.95
C ARG A 97 2.42 15.91 -1.32
N LEU A 98 2.01 14.99 -0.45
CA LEU A 98 0.70 14.36 -0.50
C LEU A 98 -0.03 14.61 0.81
N THR A 99 -1.36 14.51 0.76
CA THR A 99 -2.22 14.60 1.94
C THR A 99 -2.97 13.30 2.09
N PHE A 100 -2.87 12.70 3.27
CA PHE A 100 -3.59 11.51 3.64
C PHE A 100 -4.69 11.86 4.63
N PHE A 101 -5.94 11.71 4.20
CA PHE A 101 -7.11 11.79 5.06
C PHE A 101 -7.45 10.38 5.48
N VAL A 102 -7.51 10.10 6.78
CA VAL A 102 -7.76 8.74 7.26
C VAL A 102 -8.59 8.74 8.52
N ARG A 103 -9.69 8.01 8.46
CA ARG A 103 -10.47 7.61 9.61
C ARG A 103 -9.89 6.33 10.20
N MET A 104 -9.70 6.29 11.50
CA MET A 104 -9.16 5.15 12.23
C MET A 104 -10.11 4.77 13.37
N ALA A 105 -10.43 3.50 13.49
CA ALA A 105 -11.22 2.94 14.59
C ALA A 105 -10.33 2.10 15.51
N PHE A 106 -10.57 2.22 16.81
CA PHE A 106 -9.82 1.52 17.84
C PHE A 106 -10.76 0.67 18.70
N ASP A 107 -10.24 -0.45 19.19
CA ASP A 107 -10.92 -1.28 20.16
C ASP A 107 -10.79 -0.70 21.59
N LYS A 108 -11.36 -1.42 22.58
CA LYS A 108 -11.36 -1.00 23.99
C LYS A 108 -9.97 -0.90 24.61
N ASP A 109 -8.98 -1.55 24.00
CA ASP A 109 -7.59 -1.57 24.44
C ASP A 109 -6.76 -0.53 23.67
N TYR A 110 -7.43 0.40 22.98
CA TYR A 110 -6.85 1.46 22.14
C TYR A 110 -6.01 0.95 20.97
N LYS A 111 -6.28 -0.28 20.49
CA LYS A 111 -5.59 -0.86 19.35
C LYS A 111 -6.36 -0.63 18.05
N LEU A 112 -5.64 -0.30 16.98
CA LEU A 112 -6.21 -0.06 15.66
C LEU A 112 -6.86 -1.34 15.13
N CYS A 113 -8.11 -1.23 14.70
CA CYS A 113 -8.89 -2.37 14.24
C CYS A 113 -9.56 -2.14 12.87
N ALA A 114 -9.82 -0.88 12.50
CA ALA A 114 -10.24 -0.54 11.16
C ALA A 114 -9.74 0.82 10.69
N TYR A 115 -9.67 1.01 9.37
CA TYR A 115 -9.36 2.30 8.76
C TYR A 115 -10.12 2.53 7.45
N ASP A 116 -10.36 3.79 7.13
CA ASP A 116 -10.88 4.23 5.84
C ASP A 116 -10.16 5.52 5.46
N GLY A 117 -9.38 5.48 4.38
CA GLY A 117 -8.50 6.59 4.03
C GLY A 117 -8.46 6.91 2.55
N GLN A 118 -8.01 8.12 2.26
CA GLN A 118 -7.80 8.64 0.92
C GLN A 118 -6.49 9.42 0.86
N ILE A 119 -5.63 9.04 -0.08
CA ILE A 119 -4.40 9.74 -0.41
C ILE A 119 -4.70 10.69 -1.57
N ARG A 120 -4.52 11.99 -1.37
CA ARG A 120 -4.56 12.98 -2.45
C ARG A 120 -3.19 13.14 -3.09
N ASN A 121 -3.17 13.36 -4.40
CA ASN A 121 -1.98 13.56 -5.22
C ASN A 121 -1.04 12.34 -5.22
N PHE A 122 -1.59 11.13 -5.13
CA PHE A 122 -0.74 9.94 -5.09
C PHE A 122 -0.05 9.74 -6.43
N GLY A 123 -0.80 9.79 -7.54
CA GLY A 123 -0.27 9.80 -8.89
C GLY A 123 0.73 10.93 -9.13
N LEU A 124 0.32 12.17 -8.87
CA LEU A 124 1.19 13.35 -9.04
C LEU A 124 2.53 13.25 -8.29
N THR A 125 2.56 12.54 -7.16
CA THR A 125 3.76 12.39 -6.36
C THR A 125 4.71 11.33 -6.93
N PHE A 126 4.17 10.17 -7.34
CA PHE A 126 4.95 8.97 -7.61
C PHE A 126 4.95 8.52 -9.07
N ASP A 127 4.00 8.96 -9.88
CA ASP A 127 3.92 8.57 -11.28
C ASP A 127 5.09 9.17 -12.08
N PRO A 128 5.68 8.39 -13.00
CA PRO A 128 6.66 8.91 -13.93
C PRO A 128 6.02 9.92 -14.87
N SER A 129 6.76 10.99 -15.11
CA SER A 129 6.34 12.17 -15.87
C SER A 129 6.73 12.10 -17.36
N THR A 130 7.68 11.23 -17.71
CA THR A 130 8.19 11.07 -19.08
C THR A 130 8.08 9.62 -19.57
N ASP A 131 8.06 9.44 -20.89
CA ASP A 131 8.04 8.09 -21.48
C ASP A 131 9.30 7.28 -21.15
N ILE A 132 10.46 7.94 -21.00
CA ILE A 132 11.70 7.26 -20.59
C ILE A 132 11.54 6.67 -19.18
N GLU A 133 10.98 7.44 -18.23
CA GLU A 133 10.73 6.97 -16.87
C GLU A 133 9.66 5.86 -16.83
N ARG A 134 8.65 5.94 -17.70
CA ARG A 134 7.64 4.88 -17.88
C ARG A 134 8.26 3.58 -18.36
N GLN A 135 9.14 3.65 -19.38
CA GLN A 135 9.86 2.48 -19.87
C GLN A 135 10.78 1.91 -18.78
N ALA A 136 11.50 2.75 -18.03
CA ALA A 136 12.32 2.29 -16.92
C ALA A 136 11.49 1.56 -15.85
N THR A 137 10.28 2.04 -15.55
CA THR A 137 9.35 1.38 -14.62
C THR A 137 8.91 0.00 -15.13
N ILE A 138 8.58 -0.13 -16.42
CA ILE A 138 8.23 -1.41 -17.03
C ILE A 138 9.41 -2.40 -16.96
N HIS A 139 10.63 -1.95 -17.28
CA HIS A 139 11.82 -2.79 -17.18
C HIS A 139 12.08 -3.22 -15.73
N PHE A 140 11.88 -2.33 -14.76
CA PHE A 140 11.96 -2.67 -13.35
C PHE A 140 10.97 -3.81 -12.99
N ILE A 141 9.68 -3.66 -13.34
CA ILE A 141 8.66 -4.67 -13.06
C ILE A 141 9.07 -6.02 -13.67
N CYS A 142 9.47 -6.02 -14.95
CA CYS A 142 9.76 -7.26 -15.67
C CYS A 142 11.01 -7.96 -15.17
N ASN A 143 12.08 -7.21 -14.86
CA ASN A 143 13.30 -7.78 -14.28
C ASN A 143 13.04 -8.35 -12.88
N PHE A 144 12.28 -7.62 -12.04
CA PHE A 144 11.92 -8.09 -10.70
C PHE A 144 11.05 -9.34 -10.76
N THR A 145 10.01 -9.32 -11.61
CA THR A 145 9.14 -10.47 -11.80
C THR A 145 9.95 -11.69 -12.24
N GLN A 146 10.82 -11.55 -13.25
CA GLN A 146 11.61 -12.68 -13.73
C GLN A 146 12.60 -13.21 -12.67
N THR A 147 13.15 -12.32 -11.85
CA THR A 147 14.12 -12.68 -10.81
C THR A 147 13.48 -13.47 -9.68
N PHE A 148 12.32 -13.04 -9.19
CA PHE A 148 11.72 -13.56 -7.95
C PHE A 148 10.54 -14.50 -8.19
N CYS A 149 9.85 -14.40 -9.34
CA CYS A 149 8.72 -15.25 -9.69
C CYS A 149 9.19 -16.41 -10.56
N GLN A 150 9.69 -17.46 -9.92
CA GLN A 150 10.24 -18.65 -10.58
C GLN A 150 9.39 -19.91 -10.35
N GLY A 151 9.62 -20.96 -11.14
CA GLY A 151 8.92 -22.23 -11.02
C GLY A 151 7.40 -22.06 -11.11
N LYS A 152 6.66 -22.53 -10.10
CA LYS A 152 5.19 -22.41 -10.06
C LYS A 152 4.69 -20.97 -9.97
N LEU A 153 5.55 -20.02 -9.59
CA LEU A 153 5.21 -18.61 -9.51
C LEU A 153 5.53 -17.86 -10.79
N GLN A 154 6.12 -18.49 -11.80
CA GLN A 154 6.48 -17.84 -13.06
C GLN A 154 5.26 -17.21 -13.75
N GLN A 155 5.38 -15.94 -14.12
CA GLN A 155 4.29 -15.17 -14.74
C GLN A 155 4.48 -14.92 -16.24
N TYR A 156 5.74 -14.90 -16.68
CA TYR A 156 6.14 -14.63 -18.06
C TYR A 156 7.21 -15.64 -18.47
N SER A 157 7.23 -15.99 -19.75
CA SER A 157 8.27 -16.86 -20.33
C SER A 157 9.64 -16.17 -20.36
N SER A 158 9.66 -14.85 -20.52
CA SER A 158 10.88 -14.04 -20.50
C SER A 158 10.60 -12.59 -20.08
N VAL A 159 11.68 -11.85 -19.77
CA VAL A 159 11.63 -10.39 -19.54
C VAL A 159 11.04 -9.68 -20.76
N ASN A 160 11.40 -10.08 -21.98
CA ASN A 160 10.91 -9.45 -23.21
C ASN A 160 9.40 -9.67 -23.41
N ASP A 161 8.88 -10.85 -23.06
CA ASP A 161 7.44 -11.13 -23.12
C ASP A 161 6.67 -10.27 -22.12
N CYS A 162 7.23 -10.09 -20.91
CA CYS A 162 6.68 -9.15 -19.92
C CYS A 162 6.66 -7.72 -20.46
N ILE A 163 7.77 -7.21 -21.00
CA ILE A 163 7.85 -5.84 -21.54
C ILE A 163 6.83 -5.67 -22.67
N LYS A 164 6.77 -6.64 -23.60
CA LYS A 164 5.80 -6.62 -24.69
C LYS A 164 4.36 -6.57 -24.18
N PHE A 165 4.02 -7.41 -23.20
CA PHE A 165 2.68 -7.40 -22.62
C PHE A 165 2.34 -6.06 -21.95
N LEU A 166 3.23 -5.53 -21.10
CA LEU A 166 2.99 -4.29 -20.37
C LEU A 166 2.98 -3.05 -21.27
N THR A 167 3.64 -3.08 -22.42
CA THR A 167 3.65 -1.96 -23.38
C THR A 167 2.50 -1.99 -24.38
N THR A 168 1.88 -3.16 -24.63
CA THR A 168 0.87 -3.31 -25.70
C THR A 168 -0.52 -3.66 -25.19
N SER A 169 -0.63 -4.33 -24.06
CA SER A 169 -1.88 -4.95 -23.58
C SER A 169 -2.41 -4.31 -22.29
N VAL A 170 -1.59 -3.54 -21.59
CA VAL A 170 -1.94 -2.94 -20.29
C VAL A 170 -1.79 -1.43 -20.40
N PRO A 171 -2.83 -0.64 -20.05
CA PRO A 171 -2.69 0.81 -20.00
C PRO A 171 -1.68 1.19 -18.90
N TYR A 172 -0.87 2.22 -19.13
CA TYR A 172 0.09 2.65 -18.12
C TYR A 172 -0.59 3.05 -16.81
N GLY A 173 -1.65 3.85 -16.93
CA GLY A 173 -2.46 4.31 -15.80
C GLY A 173 -1.73 5.31 -14.91
N SER A 174 -2.20 5.39 -13.68
CA SER A 174 -1.72 6.32 -12.66
C SER A 174 -1.90 5.68 -11.29
N LEU A 175 -1.05 6.02 -10.33
CA LEU A 175 -1.25 5.63 -8.94
C LEU A 175 -2.51 6.25 -8.33
N ASP A 176 -3.11 7.30 -8.92
CA ASP A 176 -4.46 7.76 -8.58
C ASP A 176 -5.57 6.73 -8.89
N ARG A 177 -5.21 5.65 -9.59
CA ARG A 177 -5.99 4.43 -9.82
C ARG A 177 -5.11 3.19 -9.60
N GLY A 178 -4.31 3.22 -8.53
CA GLY A 178 -3.30 2.20 -8.18
C GLY A 178 -3.84 0.82 -7.82
N ASP A 179 -5.17 0.64 -7.85
CA ASP A 179 -5.86 -0.61 -7.62
C ASP A 179 -6.50 -1.19 -8.89
N GLN A 180 -6.25 -0.59 -10.07
CA GLN A 180 -6.84 -1.01 -11.35
C GLN A 180 -5.91 -1.93 -12.17
N GLY A 181 -6.43 -2.45 -13.28
CA GLY A 181 -5.67 -3.21 -14.27
C GLY A 181 -4.74 -2.36 -15.12
N ASN A 182 -3.75 -1.73 -14.49
CA ASN A 182 -2.78 -0.85 -15.15
C ASN A 182 -1.34 -1.11 -14.67
N VAL A 183 -0.36 -0.52 -15.37
CA VAL A 183 1.07 -0.65 -15.01
C VAL A 183 1.35 -0.04 -13.65
N ALA A 184 0.72 1.07 -13.28
CA ALA A 184 0.90 1.72 -11.98
C ALA A 184 0.59 0.79 -10.78
N CYS A 185 -0.51 0.03 -10.84
CA CYS A 185 -0.83 -1.00 -9.85
C CYS A 185 0.26 -2.08 -9.78
N ARG A 186 0.73 -2.53 -10.95
CA ARG A 186 1.78 -3.55 -11.05
C ARG A 186 3.11 -3.05 -10.50
N THR A 187 3.40 -1.76 -10.61
CA THR A 187 4.57 -1.13 -9.98
C THR A 187 4.52 -1.30 -8.46
N ILE A 188 3.36 -1.04 -7.82
CA ILE A 188 3.19 -1.26 -6.37
C ILE A 188 3.52 -2.72 -6.02
N HIS A 189 2.96 -3.67 -6.77
CA HIS A 189 3.15 -5.08 -6.46
C HIS A 189 4.55 -5.60 -6.78
N ALA A 190 5.23 -5.09 -7.80
CA ALA A 190 6.60 -5.47 -8.13
C ALA A 190 7.56 -5.18 -6.97
N TYR A 191 7.30 -4.12 -6.21
CA TYR A 191 8.03 -3.80 -5.00
C TYR A 191 7.80 -4.78 -3.84
N PHE A 192 6.69 -5.51 -3.83
CA PHE A 192 6.34 -6.48 -2.78
C PHE A 192 6.68 -7.91 -3.15
N VAL A 193 6.92 -8.19 -4.43
CA VAL A 193 7.37 -9.51 -4.89
C VAL A 193 8.54 -10.07 -4.05
N PRO A 194 9.60 -9.32 -3.70
CA PRO A 194 10.69 -9.88 -2.89
C PRO A 194 10.31 -10.19 -1.43
N LEU A 195 9.21 -9.62 -0.93
CA LEU A 195 8.75 -9.83 0.45
C LEU A 195 7.85 -11.05 0.56
N LEU A 196 6.91 -11.19 -0.37
CA LEU A 196 5.96 -12.30 -0.40
C LEU A 196 5.62 -12.71 -1.84
N PRO A 197 6.53 -13.44 -2.52
CA PRO A 197 6.35 -13.82 -3.93
C PRO A 197 5.06 -14.60 -4.19
N THR A 198 4.66 -15.47 -3.26
CA THR A 198 3.48 -16.33 -3.37
C THR A 198 2.18 -15.55 -3.55
N MET A 199 2.11 -14.32 -3.03
CA MET A 199 0.96 -13.42 -3.20
C MET A 199 1.18 -12.48 -4.39
N HIS A 200 2.32 -11.82 -4.46
CA HIS A 200 2.49 -10.68 -5.36
C HIS A 200 2.88 -11.05 -6.80
N CYS A 201 3.41 -12.25 -7.04
CA CYS A 201 3.73 -12.68 -8.42
C CYS A 201 2.49 -12.66 -9.31
N ALA A 202 1.36 -13.21 -8.86
CA ALA A 202 0.12 -13.18 -9.64
C ALA A 202 -0.34 -11.74 -9.96
N HIS A 203 -0.09 -10.79 -9.04
CA HIS A 203 -0.52 -9.40 -9.18
C HIS A 203 0.28 -8.61 -10.22
N VAL A 204 1.52 -9.03 -10.52
CA VAL A 204 2.35 -8.43 -11.59
C VAL A 204 2.23 -9.16 -12.93
N GLY A 205 1.64 -10.36 -12.93
CA GLY A 205 1.45 -11.21 -14.11
C GLY A 205 0.22 -10.86 -14.97
N PRO A 206 0.04 -11.51 -16.12
CA PRO A 206 -0.97 -11.13 -17.12
C PRO A 206 -2.41 -11.04 -16.58
N THR A 207 -2.79 -11.91 -15.66
CA THR A 207 -4.13 -11.95 -15.07
C THR A 207 -4.38 -10.83 -14.05
N GLY A 208 -3.31 -10.22 -13.53
CA GLY A 208 -3.38 -9.25 -12.43
C GLY A 208 -3.74 -9.85 -11.08
N GLY A 209 -3.93 -11.18 -11.00
CA GLY A 209 -4.20 -11.93 -9.77
C GLY A 209 -5.35 -11.38 -8.93
N GLY A 210 -6.34 -10.72 -9.55
CA GLY A 210 -7.46 -10.06 -8.88
C GLY A 210 -7.13 -8.72 -8.19
N ALA A 211 -5.84 -8.43 -7.93
CA ALA A 211 -5.41 -7.16 -7.34
C ALA A 211 -5.32 -6.04 -8.40
N CYS A 212 -4.59 -6.30 -9.49
CA CYS A 212 -4.44 -5.36 -10.62
C CYS A 212 -5.38 -5.73 -11.75
N THR A 213 -6.67 -5.63 -11.48
CA THR A 213 -7.74 -5.85 -12.45
C THR A 213 -8.70 -4.66 -12.45
N ASN A 214 -9.40 -4.43 -13.55
CA ASN A 214 -10.38 -3.34 -13.63
C ASN A 214 -11.54 -3.61 -12.67
N LYS A 215 -11.76 -2.67 -11.74
CA LYS A 215 -12.87 -2.75 -10.79
C LYS A 215 -14.03 -1.88 -11.28
N PRO A 216 -15.26 -2.41 -11.33
CA PRO A 216 -16.43 -1.59 -11.63
C PRO A 216 -16.66 -0.56 -10.53
N ILE A 217 -17.41 0.49 -10.82
CA ILE A 217 -17.70 1.56 -9.84
C ILE A 217 -18.33 0.99 -8.55
N ASP A 218 -19.20 -0.01 -8.68
CA ASP A 218 -19.89 -0.64 -7.55
C ASP A 218 -18.95 -1.30 -6.54
N PHE A 219 -17.76 -1.70 -6.97
CA PHE A 219 -16.72 -2.21 -6.09
C PHE A 219 -16.40 -1.23 -4.95
N TYR A 220 -16.46 0.08 -5.20
CA TYR A 220 -16.09 1.11 -4.23
C TYR A 220 -17.21 1.46 -3.24
N TYR A 221 -18.45 1.10 -3.56
CA TYR A 221 -19.59 1.31 -2.65
C TYR A 221 -19.74 0.18 -1.64
N ASN A 222 -19.08 -0.97 -1.85
CA ASN A 222 -19.01 -2.03 -0.85
C ASN A 222 -18.31 -1.52 0.41
N GLN A 223 -19.03 -1.53 1.52
CA GLN A 223 -18.54 -0.97 2.78
C GLN A 223 -17.58 -1.96 3.47
N THR A 224 -16.46 -1.45 3.96
CA THR A 224 -15.73 -2.13 5.03
C THR A 224 -16.59 -2.06 6.30
N ASN A 225 -16.54 -3.10 7.15
CA ASN A 225 -17.24 -3.07 8.44
C ASN A 225 -16.48 -2.18 9.45
N PHE A 226 -16.38 -0.89 9.14
CA PHE A 226 -15.53 0.06 9.85
C PHE A 226 -15.89 0.18 11.34
N LEU A 227 -17.19 0.19 11.66
CA LEU A 227 -17.67 0.27 13.04
C LEU A 227 -17.68 -1.09 13.77
N GLY A 228 -17.51 -2.21 13.06
CA GLY A 228 -17.68 -3.55 13.64
C GLY A 228 -16.74 -3.86 14.80
N CYS A 229 -15.57 -3.21 14.84
CA CYS A 229 -14.59 -3.39 15.91
C CYS A 229 -14.44 -2.17 16.83
N ALA A 230 -14.98 -1.01 16.43
CA ALA A 230 -14.84 0.26 17.14
C ALA A 230 -15.48 0.19 18.53
N TYR A 231 -14.75 0.61 19.55
CA TYR A 231 -15.29 0.63 20.91
C TYR A 231 -16.22 1.81 21.12
N LYS A 232 -17.44 1.54 21.58
CA LYS A 232 -18.41 2.56 21.96
C LYS A 232 -18.18 3.01 23.41
N GLN A 233 -18.01 4.31 23.60
CA GLN A 233 -17.88 4.93 24.91
C GLN A 233 -19.28 5.21 25.47
N TYR A 234 -19.55 4.70 26.67
CA TYR A 234 -20.77 4.96 27.43
C TYR A 234 -20.41 5.74 28.69
#